data_AF-A0A1H4BEV3-F1
#
_entry.id   AF-A0A1H4BEV3-F1
#
_cell.length_a   1.000
_cell.length_b   1.000
_cell.length_c   1.000
_cell.angle_alpha   90.00
_cell.angle_beta   90.00
_cell.angle_gamma   90.00
#
_symmetry.space_group_name_H-M   'P 1'
#
loop_
_entity.id
_entity.type
_entity.pdbx_description
1 polymer ?
#
loop_
_entity_poly.entity_id
_entity_poly.type
_entity_poly.pdbx_seq_one_letter_code
_entity_poly.pdbx_strand_id
1 'polypeptide(L)'
;MTGSDGVKKVRDPGIDFIRVIACLIVIGTHVDVMGTGDSTKLLIRLLFSDGVTLFFVISGFFFFKKGFKETLKRSLTNIVLPGIVVMFLTYLFSPFIRGEKSIIQCLTYPELDLPGFITDVFSWGGGIRESLASHLWYIFTYLQLVLAYPLLKPLYTKDDRYRKYRWFIMVFIFINQIIMDLNMTGLISLLPVQVSPFMLYTTPAMLLMAGAELSMMMPVLKKSTRLKEVRIGAVVVFAVTLALRFVMQREVFRLNSTQDFYIYWNCAFATVESISFIIFVLSFDFRDNKLIQTMARVGKYTFYIYLLHYGIYHMLFFRMGPDWSLGLIDLNNGYDTLPKEILHILIRVPTVFILSLAASAVIVRTGEFFKTPKK
;
A
#
# COMPACT_ATOMS: atom_id res chain seq x y z
N MET A 1 -20.64 -9.67 -11.34
CA MET A 1 -20.49 -10.38 -10.05
C MET A 1 -21.84 -10.39 -9.35
N THR A 2 -22.64 -11.41 -9.63
CA THR A 2 -23.91 -11.69 -8.95
C THR A 2 -23.59 -12.44 -7.66
N GLY A 3 -24.14 -11.98 -6.54
CA GLY A 3 -24.19 -12.79 -5.32
C GLY A 3 -25.27 -13.87 -5.48
N SER A 4 -25.30 -14.83 -4.55
CA SER A 4 -26.29 -15.91 -4.46
C SER A 4 -27.76 -15.48 -4.44
N ASP A 5 -28.01 -14.16 -4.35
CA ASP A 5 -29.33 -13.59 -4.10
C ASP A 5 -29.85 -12.79 -5.31
N GLY A 6 -29.22 -12.91 -6.50
CA GLY A 6 -29.65 -12.22 -7.72
C GLY A 6 -29.42 -10.70 -7.73
N VAL A 7 -29.14 -10.07 -6.59
CA VAL A 7 -28.80 -8.65 -6.49
C VAL A 7 -27.40 -8.41 -7.06
N LYS A 8 -27.30 -7.63 -8.14
CA LYS A 8 -26.03 -7.05 -8.62
C LYS A 8 -25.39 -6.32 -7.42
N LYS A 9 -24.28 -6.85 -6.89
CA LYS A 9 -23.51 -6.17 -5.84
C LYS A 9 -23.10 -4.80 -6.37
N VAL A 10 -23.76 -3.75 -5.89
CA VAL A 10 -23.40 -2.36 -6.19
C VAL A 10 -22.01 -2.14 -5.58
N ARG A 11 -21.05 -1.79 -6.43
CA ARG A 11 -19.67 -1.51 -6.04
C ARG A 11 -19.68 -0.25 -5.17
N ASP A 12 -19.08 -0.30 -3.98
CA ASP A 12 -19.05 0.86 -3.07
C ASP A 12 -17.98 1.85 -3.56
N PRO A 13 -18.36 3.05 -4.05
CA PRO A 13 -17.41 4.03 -4.57
C PRO A 13 -16.43 4.52 -3.50
N GLY A 14 -16.78 4.46 -2.22
CA GLY A 14 -15.88 4.82 -1.13
C GLY A 14 -14.67 3.90 -1.04
N ILE A 15 -14.86 2.59 -1.22
CA ILE A 15 -13.74 1.63 -1.19
C ILE A 15 -12.78 1.86 -2.35
N ASP A 16 -13.29 2.09 -3.55
CA ASP A 16 -12.43 2.36 -4.71
C ASP A 16 -11.75 3.73 -4.63
N PHE A 17 -12.41 4.72 -4.02
CA PHE A 17 -11.79 6.01 -3.73
C PHE A 17 -10.61 5.87 -2.76
N ILE A 18 -10.77 5.11 -1.67
CA ILE A 18 -9.67 4.83 -0.73
C ILE A 18 -8.52 4.09 -1.45
N ARG A 19 -8.82 3.17 -2.38
CA ARG A 19 -7.75 2.51 -3.18
C ARG A 19 -6.95 3.49 -4.02
N VAL A 20 -7.61 4.48 -4.61
CA VAL A 20 -6.92 5.52 -5.39
C VAL A 20 -6.06 6.40 -4.47
N ILE A 21 -6.58 6.78 -3.31
CA ILE A 21 -5.82 7.53 -2.30
C ILE A 21 -4.61 6.72 -1.83
N ALA A 22 -4.80 5.46 -1.45
CA ALA A 22 -3.71 4.56 -1.04
C ALA A 22 -2.65 4.42 -2.15
N CYS A 23 -3.07 4.38 -3.42
CA CYS A 23 -2.17 4.35 -4.56
C CYS A 23 -1.34 5.63 -4.69
N LEU A 24 -1.96 6.81 -4.51
CA LEU A 24 -1.25 8.10 -4.50
C LEU A 24 -0.28 8.18 -3.32
N ILE A 25 -0.68 7.65 -2.16
CA ILE A 25 0.15 7.60 -0.96
C ILE A 25 1.41 6.76 -1.21
N VAL A 26 1.27 5.53 -1.74
CA VAL A 26 2.41 4.66 -2.09
C VAL A 26 3.35 5.32 -3.10
N ILE A 27 2.81 5.99 -4.12
CA ILE A 27 3.63 6.73 -5.08
C ILE A 27 4.38 7.85 -4.36
N GLY A 28 3.70 8.60 -3.49
CA GLY A 28 4.31 9.62 -2.64
C GLY A 28 5.48 9.08 -1.82
N THR A 29 5.32 7.91 -1.20
CA THR A 29 6.41 7.24 -0.44
C THR A 29 7.66 7.02 -1.30
N HIS A 30 7.51 6.65 -2.56
CA HIS A 30 8.63 6.31 -3.44
C HIS A 30 9.22 7.51 -4.19
N VAL A 31 8.41 8.54 -4.41
CA VAL A 31 8.79 9.77 -5.11
C VAL A 31 9.43 10.77 -4.16
N ASP A 32 8.97 10.83 -2.90
CA ASP A 32 9.63 11.61 -1.88
C ASP A 32 11.01 11.04 -1.62
N VAL A 33 12.02 11.91 -1.69
CA VAL A 33 13.42 11.52 -1.59
C VAL A 33 13.61 10.96 -0.18
N MET A 34 13.78 9.65 -0.08
CA MET A 34 14.12 8.85 1.12
C MET A 34 15.49 9.23 1.73
N GLY A 35 15.80 10.53 1.85
CA GLY A 35 16.89 11.02 2.68
C GLY A 35 16.54 10.80 4.14
N THR A 36 16.98 9.68 4.71
CA THR A 36 16.82 9.37 6.14
C THR A 36 17.33 10.54 6.98
N GLY A 37 16.59 10.94 8.03
CA GLY A 37 17.09 11.89 9.03
C GLY A 37 16.77 13.37 8.82
N ASP A 38 16.07 13.74 7.75
CA ASP A 38 15.56 15.10 7.60
C ASP A 38 14.26 15.28 8.39
N SER A 39 14.38 15.84 9.60
CA SER A 39 13.23 16.12 10.48
C SER A 39 12.30 17.21 9.94
N THR A 40 12.75 18.05 8.99
CA THR A 40 11.92 19.12 8.42
C THR A 40 10.79 18.56 7.55
N LYS A 41 10.99 17.38 6.98
CA LYS A 41 10.08 16.68 6.05
C LYS A 41 9.19 15.66 6.73
N LEU A 42 9.37 15.48 8.04
CA LEU A 42 8.81 14.36 8.77
C LEU A 42 7.28 14.31 8.68
N LEU A 43 6.60 15.46 8.80
CA LEU A 43 5.13 15.49 8.73
C LEU A 43 4.61 15.00 7.38
N ILE A 44 5.22 15.46 6.30
CA ILE A 44 4.87 15.08 4.93
C ILE A 44 5.11 13.59 4.74
N ARG A 45 6.27 13.08 5.17
CA ARG A 45 6.60 11.65 5.11
C ARG A 45 5.59 10.77 5.82
N LEU A 46 5.17 11.17 7.02
CA LEU A 46 4.19 10.43 7.79
C LEU A 46 2.84 10.37 7.05
N LEU A 47 2.38 11.48 6.46
CA LEU A 47 1.17 11.50 5.64
C LEU A 47 1.25 10.55 4.42
N PHE A 48 2.44 10.35 3.86
CA PHE A 48 2.68 9.47 2.72
C PHE A 48 3.06 8.03 3.09
N SER A 49 3.12 7.66 4.37
CA SER A 49 3.68 6.36 4.79
C SER A 49 2.69 5.18 4.81
N ASP A 50 1.39 5.46 4.86
CA ASP A 50 0.38 4.46 5.25
C ASP A 50 -0.30 3.74 4.08
N GLY A 51 0.17 3.95 2.85
CA GLY A 51 -0.49 3.44 1.65
C GLY A 51 -0.61 1.91 1.64
N VAL A 52 0.45 1.22 2.09
CA VAL A 52 0.46 -0.25 2.22
C VAL A 52 -0.54 -0.75 3.27
N THR A 53 -0.60 -0.08 4.42
CA THR A 53 -1.52 -0.40 5.51
C THR A 53 -2.97 -0.29 5.05
N LEU A 54 -3.31 0.79 4.34
CA LEU A 54 -4.63 0.98 3.72
C LEU A 54 -4.97 -0.18 2.76
N PHE A 55 -4.04 -0.62 1.91
CA PHE A 55 -4.29 -1.72 0.99
C PHE A 55 -4.56 -3.06 1.70
N PHE A 56 -3.86 -3.37 2.80
CA PHE A 56 -4.14 -4.58 3.58
C PHE A 56 -5.52 -4.53 4.25
N VAL A 57 -5.89 -3.39 4.85
CA VAL A 57 -7.22 -3.22 5.46
C VAL A 57 -8.33 -3.32 4.39
N ILE A 58 -8.17 -2.64 3.24
CA ILE A 58 -9.14 -2.74 2.13
C ILE A 58 -9.27 -4.17 1.61
N SER A 59 -8.18 -4.94 1.59
CA SER A 59 -8.19 -6.33 1.14
C SER A 59 -9.13 -7.19 2.00
N GLY A 60 -9.19 -6.93 3.31
CA GLY A 60 -10.10 -7.59 4.26
C GLY A 60 -11.58 -7.55 3.85
N PHE A 61 -12.03 -6.48 3.20
CA PHE A 61 -13.43 -6.32 2.75
C PHE A 61 -13.86 -7.38 1.72
N PHE A 62 -12.90 -8.02 1.04
CA PHE A 62 -13.19 -8.95 -0.04
C PHE A 62 -12.59 -10.33 0.18
N PHE A 63 -11.61 -10.46 1.07
CA PHE A 63 -10.77 -11.64 1.20
C PHE A 63 -11.58 -12.90 1.52
N PHE A 64 -12.41 -12.85 2.57
CA PHE A 64 -13.17 -14.02 3.04
C PHE A 64 -14.47 -14.29 2.27
N LYS A 65 -14.71 -13.67 1.10
CA LYS A 65 -15.96 -13.84 0.35
C LYS A 65 -16.01 -15.10 -0.52
N LYS A 66 -14.88 -15.76 -0.79
CA LYS A 66 -14.74 -16.86 -1.76
C LYS A 66 -14.19 -18.13 -1.11
N GLY A 67 -14.10 -19.24 -1.84
CA GLY A 67 -13.42 -20.45 -1.37
C GLY A 67 -11.90 -20.34 -1.50
N PHE A 68 -11.14 -21.11 -0.69
CA PHE A 68 -9.67 -21.11 -0.73
C PHE A 68 -9.12 -21.36 -2.14
N LYS A 69 -9.56 -22.44 -2.81
CA LYS A 69 -9.12 -22.81 -4.15
C LYS A 69 -9.36 -21.68 -5.18
N GLU A 70 -10.49 -21.01 -5.08
CA GLU A 70 -10.84 -19.90 -5.97
C GLU A 70 -9.96 -18.67 -5.69
N THR A 71 -9.76 -18.33 -4.41
CA THR A 71 -8.87 -17.25 -3.99
C THR A 71 -7.43 -17.52 -4.43
N LEU A 72 -6.90 -18.72 -4.19
CA LEU A 72 -5.54 -19.11 -4.57
C LEU A 72 -5.34 -19.05 -6.08
N LYS A 73 -6.22 -19.69 -6.87
CA LYS A 73 -6.14 -19.64 -8.34
C LYS A 73 -6.18 -18.19 -8.84
N ARG A 74 -7.08 -17.37 -8.32
CA ARG A 74 -7.22 -15.97 -8.72
C ARG A 74 -5.96 -15.17 -8.37
N SER A 75 -5.41 -15.35 -7.18
CA SER A 75 -4.20 -14.65 -6.73
C SER A 75 -2.99 -15.04 -7.57
N LEU A 76 -2.79 -16.33 -7.85
CA LEU A 76 -1.70 -16.79 -8.70
C LEU A 76 -1.80 -16.22 -10.12
N THR A 77 -2.98 -16.30 -10.73
CA THR A 77 -3.17 -15.93 -12.15
C THR A 77 -3.31 -14.43 -12.40
N ASN A 78 -3.93 -13.68 -11.49
CA ASN A 78 -4.25 -12.26 -11.71
C ASN A 78 -3.42 -11.29 -10.87
N ILE A 79 -2.62 -11.77 -9.91
CA ILE A 79 -1.80 -10.92 -9.03
C ILE A 79 -0.33 -11.33 -9.13
N VAL A 80 -0.01 -12.58 -8.78
CA VAL A 80 1.37 -13.06 -8.70
C VAL A 80 2.01 -13.16 -10.08
N LEU A 81 1.36 -13.82 -11.04
CA LEU A 81 1.91 -13.97 -12.39
C LEU A 81 2.16 -12.61 -13.07
N PRO A 82 1.20 -11.65 -13.11
CA PRO A 82 1.48 -10.31 -13.61
C PRO A 82 2.63 -9.61 -12.86
N GLY A 83 2.73 -9.80 -11.54
CA GLY A 83 3.84 -9.27 -10.73
C GLY A 83 5.20 -9.83 -11.17
N ILE A 84 5.30 -11.16 -11.33
CA ILE A 84 6.52 -11.84 -11.79
C ILE A 84 6.88 -11.40 -13.22
N VAL A 85 5.89 -11.25 -14.11
CA VAL A 85 6.12 -10.75 -15.47
C VAL A 85 6.69 -9.35 -15.44
N VAL A 86 6.12 -8.43 -14.65
CA VAL A 86 6.66 -7.08 -14.52
C VAL A 86 8.05 -7.12 -13.92
N MET A 87 8.29 -7.91 -12.88
CA MET A 87 9.61 -8.08 -12.27
C MET A 87 10.67 -8.53 -13.29
N PHE A 88 10.34 -9.53 -14.12
CA PHE A 88 11.19 -10.00 -15.20
C PHE A 88 11.47 -8.90 -16.23
N LEU A 89 10.43 -8.16 -16.65
CA LEU A 89 10.59 -7.03 -17.56
C LEU A 89 11.50 -5.95 -16.97
N THR A 90 11.42 -5.70 -15.66
CA THR A 90 12.30 -4.71 -15.01
C THR A 90 13.75 -5.16 -15.01
N TYR A 91 14.03 -6.46 -14.84
CA TYR A 91 15.38 -7.00 -15.00
C TYR A 91 15.89 -6.82 -16.43
N LEU A 92 15.09 -7.20 -17.42
CA LEU A 92 15.45 -7.11 -18.84
C LEU A 92 15.68 -5.67 -19.31
N PHE A 93 14.84 -4.73 -18.86
CA PHE A 93 14.86 -3.34 -19.28
C PHE A 93 15.51 -2.39 -18.26
N SER A 94 16.17 -2.90 -17.22
CA SER A 94 16.89 -2.07 -16.24
C SER A 94 17.90 -1.12 -16.90
N PRO A 95 18.75 -1.55 -17.86
CA PRO A 95 19.68 -0.64 -18.55
C PRO A 95 18.95 0.44 -19.36
N PHE A 96 17.78 0.14 -19.93
CA PHE A 96 16.95 1.13 -20.61
C PHE A 96 16.36 2.16 -19.64
N ILE A 97 15.89 1.71 -18.48
CA ILE A 97 15.34 2.59 -17.44
C ILE A 97 16.43 3.55 -16.92
N ARG A 98 17.65 3.03 -16.73
CA ARG A 98 18.82 3.82 -16.30
C ARG A 98 19.40 4.74 -17.38
N GLY A 99 18.93 4.62 -18.63
CA GLY A 99 19.41 5.43 -19.74
C GLY A 99 20.72 4.93 -20.39
N GLU A 100 21.19 3.75 -20.00
CA GLU A 100 22.44 3.14 -20.49
C GLU A 100 22.29 2.51 -21.88
N LYS A 101 21.10 1.98 -22.20
CA LYS A 101 20.79 1.30 -23.47
C LYS A 101 19.44 1.74 -24.06
N SER A 102 19.26 1.54 -25.35
CA SER A 102 17.96 1.62 -26.03
C SER A 102 17.14 0.34 -25.82
N ILE A 103 15.82 0.42 -26.03
CA ILE A 103 14.90 -0.75 -25.96
C ILE A 103 15.38 -1.86 -26.90
N ILE A 104 15.81 -1.49 -28.12
CA ILE A 104 16.27 -2.44 -29.13
C ILE A 104 17.51 -3.18 -28.62
N GLN A 105 18.48 -2.45 -28.05
CA GLN A 105 19.70 -3.06 -27.49
C GLN A 105 19.40 -4.01 -26.34
N CYS A 106 18.46 -3.70 -25.45
CA CYS A 106 18.03 -4.62 -24.39
C CYS A 106 17.45 -5.93 -24.93
N LEU A 107 16.82 -5.91 -26.11
CA LEU A 107 16.26 -7.10 -26.76
C LEU A 107 17.30 -7.87 -27.58
N THR A 108 18.24 -7.18 -28.23
CA THR A 108 19.27 -7.82 -29.08
C THR A 108 20.42 -8.40 -28.26
N TYR A 109 20.79 -7.76 -27.15
CA TYR A 109 21.89 -8.17 -26.27
C TYR A 109 21.43 -8.16 -24.80
N PRO A 110 20.59 -9.12 -24.39
CA PRO A 110 20.02 -9.16 -23.05
C PRO A 110 21.10 -9.50 -22.00
N GLU A 111 21.34 -8.58 -21.07
CA GLU A 111 22.16 -8.80 -19.87
C GLU A 111 21.23 -9.17 -18.70
N LEU A 112 20.72 -10.40 -18.72
CA LEU A 112 19.80 -10.88 -17.71
C LEU A 112 20.53 -11.72 -16.64
N ASP A 113 20.57 -11.23 -15.41
CA ASP A 113 20.94 -12.03 -14.24
C ASP A 113 19.80 -13.00 -13.87
N LEU A 114 19.73 -14.11 -14.60
CA LEU A 114 18.70 -15.14 -14.37
C LEU A 114 18.82 -15.81 -12.99
N PRO A 115 20.02 -16.18 -12.48
CA PRO A 115 20.16 -16.69 -11.12
C PRO A 115 19.69 -15.70 -10.05
N GLY A 116 20.02 -14.41 -10.18
CA GLY A 116 19.53 -13.37 -9.29
C GLY A 116 18.02 -13.24 -9.34
N PHE A 117 17.43 -13.19 -10.55
CA PHE A 117 15.97 -13.16 -10.73
C PHE A 117 15.27 -14.34 -10.05
N ILE A 118 15.77 -15.57 -10.26
CA ILE A 118 15.21 -16.78 -9.63
C ILE A 118 15.32 -16.69 -8.11
N THR A 119 16.48 -16.29 -7.59
CA THR A 119 16.72 -16.09 -6.15
C THR A 119 15.74 -15.06 -5.57
N ASP A 120 15.47 -13.99 -6.30
CA ASP A 120 14.52 -12.94 -5.89
C ASP A 120 13.07 -13.40 -5.87
N VAL A 121 12.64 -14.19 -6.87
CA VAL A 121 11.32 -14.83 -6.88
C VAL A 121 11.14 -15.75 -5.67
N PHE A 122 12.12 -16.62 -5.42
CA PHE A 122 12.03 -17.65 -4.38
C PHE A 122 12.40 -17.16 -2.98
N SER A 123 13.05 -16.00 -2.85
CA SER A 123 13.25 -15.29 -1.58
C SER A 123 12.03 -14.46 -1.15
N TRP A 124 10.92 -14.55 -1.88
CA TRP A 124 9.64 -13.88 -1.55
C TRP A 124 9.76 -12.36 -1.42
N GLY A 125 10.63 -11.74 -2.21
CA GLY A 125 10.90 -10.31 -2.11
C GLY A 125 12.04 -9.91 -1.18
N GLY A 126 12.73 -10.88 -0.55
CA GLY A 126 13.84 -10.62 0.36
C GLY A 126 15.08 -10.02 -0.31
N GLY A 127 15.43 -10.51 -1.51
CA GLY A 127 16.59 -10.03 -2.28
C GLY A 127 16.32 -8.80 -3.17
N ILE A 128 15.04 -8.48 -3.43
CA ILE A 128 14.62 -7.45 -4.39
C ILE A 128 14.95 -6.03 -3.91
N ARG A 129 15.47 -5.83 -2.69
CA ARG A 129 15.62 -4.51 -2.05
C ARG A 129 16.45 -3.51 -2.87
N GLU A 130 17.38 -3.97 -3.70
CA GLU A 130 18.21 -3.12 -4.55
C GLU A 130 17.77 -3.07 -6.02
N SER A 131 16.72 -3.79 -6.40
CA SER A 131 16.24 -3.82 -7.78
C SER A 131 15.10 -2.83 -8.01
N LEU A 132 14.92 -2.44 -9.28
CA LEU A 132 13.80 -1.61 -9.75
C LEU A 132 12.41 -2.25 -9.55
N ALA A 133 12.36 -3.45 -9.00
CA ALA A 133 11.14 -4.17 -8.63
C ALA A 133 10.97 -4.30 -7.10
N SER A 134 11.80 -3.64 -6.28
CA SER A 134 11.84 -3.81 -4.82
C SER A 134 10.47 -3.66 -4.18
N HIS A 135 9.66 -2.72 -4.64
CA HIS A 135 8.32 -2.44 -4.15
C HIS A 135 7.34 -3.61 -4.33
N LEU A 136 7.61 -4.58 -5.23
CA LEU A 136 6.76 -5.75 -5.52
C LEU A 136 6.69 -6.76 -4.37
N TRP A 137 7.49 -6.60 -3.31
CA TRP A 137 7.46 -7.43 -2.10
C TRP A 137 6.04 -7.62 -1.54
N TYR A 138 5.18 -6.61 -1.65
CA TYR A 138 3.79 -6.65 -1.15
C TYR A 138 2.95 -7.75 -1.82
N ILE A 139 3.22 -8.12 -3.08
CA ILE A 139 2.54 -9.22 -3.77
C ILE A 139 2.83 -10.56 -3.08
N PHE A 140 4.08 -10.78 -2.67
CA PHE A 140 4.50 -11.98 -1.98
C PHE A 140 3.92 -12.05 -0.57
N THR A 141 3.88 -10.93 0.16
CA THR A 141 3.18 -10.84 1.45
C THR A 141 1.69 -11.11 1.31
N TYR A 142 1.04 -10.59 0.27
CA TYR A 142 -0.36 -10.91 -0.01
C TYR A 142 -0.56 -12.41 -0.32
N LEU A 143 0.36 -13.03 -1.07
CA LEU A 143 0.32 -14.47 -1.34
C LEU A 143 0.48 -15.29 -0.05
N GLN A 144 1.34 -14.89 0.88
CA GLN A 144 1.45 -15.52 2.20
C GLN A 144 0.11 -15.49 2.96
N LEU A 145 -0.62 -14.38 2.92
CA LEU A 145 -1.97 -14.30 3.51
C LEU A 145 -2.95 -15.25 2.82
N VAL A 146 -2.88 -15.35 1.48
CA VAL A 146 -3.70 -16.31 0.71
C VAL A 146 -3.38 -17.74 1.09
N LEU A 147 -2.12 -18.09 1.33
CA LEU A 147 -1.73 -19.41 1.81
C LEU A 147 -2.19 -19.66 3.26
N ALA A 148 -2.22 -18.62 4.10
CA ALA A 148 -2.81 -18.66 5.45
C ALA A 148 -4.35 -18.70 5.47
N TYR A 149 -5.00 -18.56 4.31
CA TYR A 149 -6.47 -18.53 4.19
C TYR A 149 -7.18 -19.71 4.86
N PRO A 150 -6.72 -20.98 4.75
CA PRO A 150 -7.38 -22.11 5.41
C PRO A 150 -7.40 -22.00 6.94
N LEU A 151 -6.44 -21.29 7.53
CA LEU A 151 -6.37 -21.05 8.97
C LEU A 151 -7.25 -19.86 9.40
N LEU A 152 -7.32 -18.82 8.57
CA LEU A 152 -8.07 -17.60 8.89
C LEU A 152 -9.57 -17.70 8.57
N LYS A 153 -9.95 -18.40 7.50
CA LYS A 153 -11.34 -18.48 7.03
C LYS A 153 -12.31 -19.10 8.05
N PRO A 154 -11.97 -20.17 8.79
CA PRO A 154 -12.84 -20.74 9.81
C PRO A 154 -13.26 -19.75 10.91
N LEU A 155 -12.48 -18.70 11.15
CA LEU A 155 -12.83 -17.66 12.12
C LEU A 155 -14.00 -16.78 11.66
N TYR A 156 -14.27 -16.74 10.35
CA TYR A 156 -15.33 -15.96 9.70
C TYR A 156 -16.45 -16.88 9.15
N THR A 157 -16.96 -17.75 10.02
CA THR A 157 -18.17 -18.56 9.78
C THR A 157 -19.44 -17.70 9.79
N LYS A 158 -20.55 -18.26 9.28
CA LYS A 158 -21.86 -17.58 9.30
C LYS A 158 -22.33 -17.27 10.72
N ASP A 159 -22.05 -18.16 11.67
CA ASP A 159 -22.30 -17.93 13.08
C ASP A 159 -21.14 -17.12 13.65
N ASP A 160 -21.44 -16.01 14.33
CA ASP A 160 -20.45 -15.09 14.93
C ASP A 160 -19.78 -15.68 16.20
N ARG A 161 -19.82 -17.02 16.35
CA ARG A 161 -19.28 -17.79 17.47
C ARG A 161 -17.81 -17.49 17.72
N TYR A 162 -17.04 -17.30 16.64
CA TYR A 162 -15.59 -17.10 16.74
C TYR A 162 -15.16 -15.64 16.90
N ARG A 163 -16.10 -14.70 17.07
CA ARG A 163 -15.78 -13.27 17.20
C ARG A 163 -14.78 -12.98 18.30
N LYS A 164 -14.96 -13.57 19.48
CA LYS A 164 -14.04 -13.38 20.61
C LYS A 164 -12.60 -13.77 20.24
N TYR A 165 -12.41 -14.86 19.51
CA TYR A 165 -11.09 -15.31 19.06
C TYR A 165 -10.50 -14.39 18.00
N ARG A 166 -11.31 -13.87 17.07
CA ARG A 166 -10.84 -12.87 16.07
C ARG A 166 -10.29 -11.63 16.76
N TRP A 167 -11.07 -11.09 17.71
CA TRP A 167 -10.66 -9.92 18.50
C TRP A 167 -9.44 -10.21 19.36
N PHE A 168 -9.37 -11.38 20.01
CA PHE A 168 -8.19 -11.80 20.75
C PHE A 168 -6.93 -11.82 19.88
N ILE A 169 -7.00 -12.46 18.69
CA ILE A 169 -5.86 -12.53 17.76
C ILE A 169 -5.43 -11.14 17.31
N MET A 170 -6.37 -10.30 16.89
CA MET A 170 -6.04 -8.94 16.43
C MET A 170 -5.44 -8.08 17.55
N VAL A 171 -6.04 -8.10 18.74
CA VAL A 171 -5.53 -7.34 19.91
C VAL A 171 -4.15 -7.86 20.31
N PHE A 172 -3.94 -9.18 20.30
CA PHE A 172 -2.64 -9.76 20.61
C PHE A 172 -1.55 -9.30 19.63
N ILE A 173 -1.83 -9.32 18.32
CA ILE A 173 -0.87 -8.83 17.30
C ILE A 173 -0.64 -7.32 17.48
N PHE A 174 -1.68 -6.55 17.76
CA PHE A 174 -1.55 -5.10 18.00
C PHE A 174 -0.71 -4.79 19.25
N ILE A 175 -0.87 -5.55 20.34
CA ILE A 175 -0.02 -5.43 21.52
C ILE A 175 1.44 -5.76 21.18
N ASN A 176 1.70 -6.82 20.40
CA ASN A 176 3.06 -7.11 19.94
C ASN A 176 3.65 -6.00 19.07
N GLN A 177 2.82 -5.34 18.25
CA GLN A 177 3.21 -4.17 17.47
C GLN A 177 3.61 -3.02 18.39
N ILE A 178 2.84 -2.74 19.45
CA ILE A 178 3.20 -1.74 20.48
C ILE A 178 4.50 -2.11 21.19
N ILE A 179 4.70 -3.37 21.57
CA ILE A 179 5.94 -3.83 22.21
C ILE A 179 7.14 -3.60 21.28
N MET A 180 6.99 -3.89 19.98
CA MET A 180 8.02 -3.62 18.99
C MET A 180 8.32 -2.13 18.85
N ASP A 181 7.27 -1.31 18.80
CA ASP A 181 7.39 0.14 18.76
C ASP A 181 8.17 0.68 19.97
N LEU A 182 7.90 0.14 21.17
CA LEU A 182 8.58 0.51 22.41
C LEU A 182 10.01 -0.03 22.53
N ASN A 183 10.29 -1.21 21.96
CA ASN A 183 11.64 -1.77 21.89
C ASN A 183 12.54 -0.89 21.03
N MET A 184 12.05 -0.48 19.86
CA MET A 184 12.81 0.27 18.86
C MET A 184 13.08 1.72 19.28
N THR A 185 12.30 2.27 20.21
CA THR A 185 12.53 3.60 20.80
C THR A 185 13.51 3.59 21.96
N GLY A 186 13.97 2.42 22.40
CA GLY A 186 14.77 2.31 23.62
C GLY A 186 13.99 2.62 24.90
N LEU A 187 12.67 2.85 24.85
CA LEU A 187 11.85 3.01 26.06
C LEU A 187 11.83 1.73 26.91
N ILE A 188 11.91 0.55 26.27
CA ILE A 188 12.13 -0.73 26.96
C ILE A 188 13.59 -0.92 27.37
N SER A 189 14.55 -0.18 26.81
CA SER A 189 15.96 -0.26 27.21
C SER A 189 16.27 0.34 28.59
N LEU A 190 15.29 0.98 29.24
CA LEU A 190 15.32 1.25 30.69
C LEU A 190 15.28 -0.04 31.53
N LEU A 191 14.87 -1.16 30.93
CA LEU A 191 15.01 -2.51 31.46
C LEU A 191 16.13 -3.21 30.66
N PRO A 192 17.03 -3.98 31.30
CA PRO A 192 18.10 -4.72 30.62
C PRO A 192 17.57 -5.94 29.83
N VAL A 193 16.31 -5.92 29.38
CA VAL A 193 15.62 -7.03 28.75
C VAL A 193 15.00 -6.56 27.44
N GLN A 194 15.51 -7.06 26.31
CA GLN A 194 14.82 -6.95 25.04
C GLN A 194 13.72 -8.01 24.96
N VAL A 195 12.46 -7.57 24.81
CA VAL A 195 11.34 -8.50 24.66
C VAL A 195 11.18 -8.84 23.18
N SER A 196 11.60 -10.03 22.77
CA SER A 196 11.31 -10.50 21.41
C SER A 196 9.80 -10.71 21.26
N PRO A 197 9.12 -10.04 20.31
CA PRO A 197 7.69 -10.20 20.12
C PRO A 197 7.38 -11.62 19.65
N PHE A 198 6.37 -12.24 20.25
CA PHE A 198 5.87 -13.52 19.76
C PHE A 198 4.92 -13.31 18.58
N MET A 199 5.36 -13.60 17.37
CA MET A 199 4.57 -13.39 16.15
C MET A 199 3.64 -14.57 15.86
N LEU A 200 2.45 -14.59 16.48
CA LEU A 200 1.41 -15.60 16.19
C LEU A 200 0.93 -15.52 14.72
N TYR A 201 0.71 -14.29 14.26
CA TYR A 201 0.48 -13.94 12.86
C TYR A 201 1.12 -12.58 12.60
N THR A 202 1.41 -12.27 11.33
CA THR A 202 2.06 -11.03 10.94
C THR A 202 1.10 -9.84 10.93
N THR A 203 1.61 -8.60 11.04
CA THR A 203 0.82 -7.36 10.95
C THR A 203 -0.14 -7.31 9.74
N PRO A 204 0.25 -7.75 8.52
CA PRO A 204 -0.66 -7.86 7.38
C PRO A 204 -1.91 -8.70 7.65
N ALA A 205 -1.81 -9.78 8.41
CA ALA A 205 -2.95 -10.63 8.74
C ALA A 205 -3.93 -9.91 9.66
N MET A 206 -3.43 -9.20 10.68
CA MET A 206 -4.24 -8.36 11.55
C MET A 206 -4.95 -7.26 10.77
N LEU A 207 -4.24 -6.52 9.91
CA LEU A 207 -4.83 -5.46 9.09
C LEU A 207 -5.93 -6.00 8.17
N LEU A 208 -5.70 -7.16 7.55
CA LEU A 208 -6.69 -7.86 6.75
C LEU A 208 -7.91 -8.26 7.60
N MET A 209 -7.71 -8.82 8.79
CA MET A 209 -8.80 -9.18 9.71
C MET A 209 -9.58 -7.96 10.19
N ALA A 210 -8.91 -6.85 10.50
CA ALA A 210 -9.53 -5.58 10.85
C ALA A 210 -10.40 -5.06 9.71
N GLY A 211 -9.92 -5.13 8.47
CA GLY A 211 -10.71 -4.82 7.27
C GLY A 211 -11.97 -5.68 7.11
N ALA A 212 -11.86 -6.97 7.42
CA ALA A 212 -13.01 -7.88 7.40
C ALA A 212 -14.04 -7.52 8.48
N GLU A 213 -13.61 -7.21 9.71
CA GLU A 213 -14.49 -6.72 10.78
C GLU A 213 -15.17 -5.40 10.39
N LEU A 214 -14.42 -4.43 9.88
CA LEU A 214 -14.96 -3.15 9.40
C LEU A 214 -16.03 -3.38 8.33
N SER A 215 -15.82 -4.32 7.42
CA SER A 215 -16.80 -4.64 6.38
C SER A 215 -18.13 -5.16 6.92
N MET A 216 -18.11 -5.85 8.08
CA MET A 216 -19.31 -6.34 8.75
C MET A 216 -19.98 -5.24 9.60
N MET A 217 -19.20 -4.33 10.18
CA MET A 217 -19.70 -3.23 11.01
C MET A 217 -20.27 -2.06 10.19
N MET A 218 -19.72 -1.80 9.00
CA MET A 218 -20.04 -0.61 8.21
C MET A 218 -21.53 -0.48 7.83
N PRO A 219 -22.26 -1.54 7.43
CA PRO A 219 -23.69 -1.43 7.13
C PRO A 219 -24.54 -1.01 8.33
N VAL A 220 -24.14 -1.42 9.54
CA VAL A 220 -24.82 -1.04 10.79
C VAL A 220 -24.46 0.40 11.13
N LEU A 221 -23.18 0.77 11.02
CA LEU A 221 -22.71 2.11 11.28
C LEU A 221 -23.41 3.16 10.39
N LYS A 222 -23.57 2.88 9.10
CA LYS A 222 -24.23 3.78 8.14
C LYS A 222 -25.72 4.04 8.46
N LYS A 223 -26.36 3.17 9.24
CA LYS A 223 -27.76 3.33 9.70
C LYS A 223 -27.87 4.02 11.06
N SER A 224 -26.75 4.24 11.75
CA SER A 224 -26.73 4.85 13.07
C SER A 224 -27.04 6.34 13.01
N THR A 225 -27.81 6.82 13.99
CA THR A 225 -28.02 8.27 14.20
C THR A 225 -26.74 8.98 14.61
N ARG A 226 -25.74 8.24 15.13
CA ARG A 226 -24.47 8.78 15.63
C ARG A 226 -23.36 8.90 14.58
N LEU A 227 -23.72 8.93 13.30
CA LEU A 227 -22.74 8.90 12.20
C LEU A 227 -21.85 10.14 12.19
N LYS A 228 -22.37 11.29 12.62
CA LYS A 228 -21.61 12.55 12.71
C LYS A 228 -20.54 12.46 13.79
N GLU A 229 -20.87 11.91 14.94
CA GLU A 229 -19.97 11.68 16.07
C GLU A 229 -18.88 10.68 15.67
N VAL A 230 -19.21 9.63 14.93
CA VAL A 230 -18.20 8.69 14.42
C VAL A 230 -17.25 9.35 13.43
N ARG A 231 -17.74 10.24 12.55
CA ARG A 231 -16.87 11.03 11.65
C ARG A 231 -15.90 11.90 12.42
N ILE A 232 -16.40 12.66 13.39
CA ILE A 232 -15.58 13.56 14.20
C ILE A 232 -14.58 12.74 15.01
N GLY A 233 -15.03 11.67 15.66
CA GLY A 233 -14.16 10.75 16.41
C GLY A 233 -13.06 10.15 15.54
N ALA A 234 -13.37 9.73 14.31
CA ALA A 234 -12.37 9.21 13.38
C ALA A 234 -11.32 10.26 12.99
N VAL A 235 -11.71 11.51 12.73
CA VAL A 235 -10.78 12.62 12.44
C VAL A 235 -9.92 12.95 13.66
N VAL A 236 -10.50 12.99 14.85
CA VAL A 236 -9.77 13.27 16.09
C VAL A 236 -8.75 12.16 16.36
N VAL A 237 -9.14 10.89 16.24
CA VAL A 237 -8.23 9.76 16.40
C VAL A 237 -7.11 9.85 15.38
N PHE A 238 -7.41 10.07 14.09
CA PHE A 238 -6.40 10.23 13.05
C PHE A 238 -5.40 11.35 13.38
N ALA A 239 -5.90 12.55 13.73
CA ALA A 239 -5.06 13.71 14.01
C ALA A 239 -4.19 13.52 15.27
N VAL A 240 -4.76 12.96 16.34
CA VAL A 240 -4.03 12.68 17.58
C VAL A 240 -2.96 11.61 17.35
N THR A 241 -3.30 10.51 16.65
CA THR A 241 -2.33 9.45 16.35
C THR A 241 -1.20 9.98 15.47
N LEU A 242 -1.50 10.76 14.43
CA LEU A 242 -0.48 11.39 13.57
C LEU A 242 0.43 12.35 14.35
N ALA A 243 -0.13 13.16 15.25
CA ALA A 243 0.65 14.07 16.09
C ALA A 243 1.58 13.30 17.04
N LEU A 244 1.08 12.24 17.69
CA LEU A 244 1.90 11.38 18.54
C LEU A 244 3.00 10.67 17.74
N ARG A 245 2.66 10.13 16.57
CA ARG A 245 3.60 9.48 15.66
C ARG A 245 4.71 10.44 15.22
N PHE A 246 4.36 11.68 14.90
CA PHE A 246 5.32 12.74 14.59
C PHE A 246 6.27 13.03 15.74
N VAL A 247 5.75 13.19 16.97
CA VAL A 247 6.59 13.42 18.15
C VAL A 247 7.54 12.24 18.38
N MET A 248 7.03 11.01 18.31
CA MET A 248 7.83 9.81 18.53
C MET A 248 8.92 9.63 17.48
N GLN A 249 8.60 9.81 16.19
CA GLN A 249 9.60 9.71 15.12
C GLN A 249 10.64 10.84 15.19
N ARG A 250 10.23 12.03 15.61
CA ARG A 250 11.17 13.15 15.81
C ARG A 250 12.18 12.84 16.92
N GLU A 251 11.73 12.26 18.02
CA GLU A 251 12.63 11.81 19.09
C GLU A 251 13.55 10.67 18.63
N VAL A 252 13.04 9.72 17.83
CA VAL A 252 13.90 8.69 17.20
C VAL A 252 14.99 9.33 16.34
N PHE A 253 14.67 10.33 15.51
CA PHE A 253 15.66 11.03 14.71
C PHE A 253 16.69 11.82 15.53
N ARG A 254 16.34 12.29 16.73
CA ARG A 254 17.30 12.92 17.65
C ARG A 254 18.31 11.92 18.20
N LEU A 255 17.89 10.69 18.44
CA LEU A 255 18.75 9.61 18.94
C LEU A 255 19.56 8.96 17.82
N ASN A 256 18.92 8.74 16.67
CA ASN A 256 19.52 8.18 15.48
C ASN A 256 18.76 8.65 14.23
N SER A 257 19.37 9.58 13.48
CA SER A 257 18.79 10.16 12.27
C SER A 257 18.57 9.15 11.14
N THR A 258 19.19 7.97 11.18
CA THR A 258 19.00 6.93 10.15
C THR A 258 17.80 6.01 10.40
N GLN A 259 17.15 6.13 11.56
CA GLN A 259 16.09 5.21 11.99
C GLN A 259 14.71 5.73 11.59
N ASP A 260 14.12 5.13 10.55
CA ASP A 260 12.80 5.50 10.03
C ASP A 260 11.66 4.67 10.63
N PHE A 261 11.84 4.11 11.82
CA PHE A 261 10.97 3.05 12.35
C PHE A 261 9.46 3.41 12.35
N TYR A 262 9.07 4.57 12.88
CA TYR A 262 7.67 4.99 12.87
C TYR A 262 7.22 5.53 11.53
N ILE A 263 8.12 5.76 10.56
CA ILE A 263 7.73 6.05 9.17
C ILE A 263 7.29 4.75 8.48
N TYR A 264 7.69 3.57 8.96
CA TYR A 264 7.23 2.33 8.37
C TYR A 264 5.73 2.07 8.61
N TRP A 265 5.12 1.42 7.61
CA TRP A 265 3.70 1.05 7.57
C TRP A 265 3.29 0.06 8.67
N ASN A 266 4.24 -0.70 9.23
CA ASN A 266 3.99 -1.78 10.18
C ASN A 266 4.14 -1.34 11.65
N CYS A 267 4.01 -0.05 11.97
CA CYS A 267 3.94 0.44 13.36
C CYS A 267 2.49 0.61 13.86
N ALA A 268 2.28 0.63 15.18
CA ALA A 268 0.95 0.68 15.78
C ALA A 268 0.20 1.97 15.41
N PHE A 269 0.92 3.08 15.28
CA PHE A 269 0.36 4.36 14.83
C PHE A 269 -0.25 4.26 13.42
N ALA A 270 0.49 3.68 12.46
CA ALA A 270 0.02 3.47 11.10
C ALA A 270 -1.27 2.62 11.05
N THR A 271 -1.37 1.58 11.90
CA THR A 271 -2.58 0.76 12.03
C THR A 271 -3.79 1.60 12.43
N VAL A 272 -3.66 2.43 13.46
CA VAL A 272 -4.76 3.25 14.01
C VAL A 272 -5.12 4.39 13.05
N GLU A 273 -4.13 5.07 12.47
CA GLU A 273 -4.30 6.11 11.44
C GLU A 273 -5.05 5.56 10.23
N SER A 274 -4.61 4.42 9.69
CA SER A 274 -5.26 3.81 8.51
C SER A 274 -6.70 3.36 8.78
N ILE A 275 -6.96 2.74 9.94
CA ILE A 275 -8.31 2.29 10.30
C ILE A 275 -9.23 3.50 10.52
N SER A 276 -8.78 4.53 11.24
CA SER A 276 -9.55 5.75 11.48
C SER A 276 -9.85 6.49 10.17
N PHE A 277 -8.88 6.60 9.27
CA PHE A 277 -9.07 7.16 7.94
C PHE A 277 -10.12 6.39 7.12
N ILE A 278 -10.05 5.05 7.11
CA ILE A 278 -11.03 4.21 6.40
C ILE A 278 -12.44 4.40 6.99
N ILE A 279 -12.57 4.43 8.32
CA ILE A 279 -13.86 4.67 8.99
C ILE A 279 -14.40 6.06 8.59
N PHE A 280 -13.56 7.09 8.62
CA PHE A 280 -13.94 8.44 8.22
C PHE A 280 -14.48 8.45 6.78
N VAL A 281 -13.72 7.94 5.81
CA VAL A 281 -14.13 7.95 4.40
C VAL A 281 -15.39 7.11 4.17
N LEU A 282 -15.44 5.89 4.71
CA LEU A 282 -16.60 4.99 4.50
C LEU A 282 -17.85 5.42 5.24
N SER A 283 -17.76 6.32 6.22
CA SER A 283 -18.94 6.88 6.88
C SER A 283 -19.76 7.81 5.98
N PHE A 284 -19.20 8.30 4.87
CA PHE A 284 -19.91 9.13 3.89
C PHE A 284 -20.62 8.26 2.85
N ASP A 285 -21.73 8.78 2.30
CA ASP A 285 -22.33 8.22 1.10
C ASP A 285 -21.86 9.01 -0.12
N PHE A 286 -21.16 8.33 -1.04
CA PHE A 286 -20.61 8.92 -2.25
C PHE A 286 -21.40 8.53 -3.51
N ARG A 287 -22.57 7.90 -3.36
CA ARG A 287 -23.40 7.46 -4.49
C ARG A 287 -23.85 8.60 -5.39
N ASP A 288 -23.99 9.81 -4.88
CA ASP A 288 -24.41 10.98 -5.69
C ASP A 288 -23.25 11.91 -6.07
N ASN A 289 -22.04 11.66 -5.54
CA ASN A 289 -20.89 12.52 -5.78
C ASN A 289 -20.18 12.14 -7.10
N LYS A 290 -20.43 12.91 -8.17
CA LYS A 290 -19.86 12.69 -9.51
C LYS A 290 -18.31 12.69 -9.53
N LEU A 291 -17.66 13.54 -8.74
CA LEU A 291 -16.20 13.61 -8.68
C LEU A 291 -15.62 12.32 -8.10
N ILE A 292 -16.15 11.90 -6.95
CA ILE A 292 -15.69 10.68 -6.27
C ILE A 292 -16.01 9.44 -7.09
N GLN A 293 -17.17 9.40 -7.76
CA GLN A 293 -17.46 8.31 -8.72
C GLN A 293 -16.45 8.27 -9.87
N THR A 294 -16.03 9.42 -10.39
CA THR A 294 -15.05 9.49 -11.47
C THR A 294 -13.69 8.99 -10.99
N MET A 295 -13.25 9.41 -9.80
CA MET A 295 -12.03 8.89 -9.18
C MET A 295 -12.14 7.39 -8.89
N ALA A 296 -13.27 6.91 -8.37
CA ALA A 296 -13.51 5.49 -8.09
C ALA A 296 -13.40 4.61 -9.35
N ARG A 297 -13.70 5.14 -10.55
CA ARG A 297 -13.47 4.41 -11.82
C ARG A 297 -12.00 4.13 -12.07
N VAL A 298 -11.10 5.01 -11.60
CA VAL A 298 -9.65 4.81 -11.66
C VAL A 298 -9.21 3.65 -10.77
N GLY A 299 -9.98 3.35 -9.72
CA GLY A 299 -9.75 2.23 -8.78
C GLY A 299 -9.61 0.84 -9.42
N LYS A 300 -10.04 0.65 -10.68
CA LYS A 300 -9.81 -0.63 -11.40
C LYS A 300 -8.37 -0.77 -11.95
N TYR A 301 -7.63 0.32 -12.06
CA TYR A 301 -6.26 0.34 -12.58
C TYR A 301 -5.20 0.32 -11.48
N THR A 302 -5.57 0.53 -10.21
CA THR A 302 -4.62 0.70 -9.10
C THR A 302 -3.64 -0.45 -8.94
N PHE A 303 -4.04 -1.69 -9.28
CA PHE A 303 -3.11 -2.83 -9.28
C PHE A 303 -1.99 -2.67 -10.32
N TYR A 304 -2.33 -2.34 -11.57
CA TYR A 304 -1.32 -2.13 -12.62
C TYR A 304 -0.49 -0.86 -12.38
N ILE A 305 -1.10 0.18 -11.80
CA ILE A 305 -0.36 1.38 -11.36
C ILE A 305 0.68 0.97 -10.33
N TYR A 306 0.28 0.18 -9.33
CA TYR A 306 1.21 -0.36 -8.34
C TYR A 306 2.34 -1.19 -8.98
N LEU A 307 2.07 -1.99 -10.01
CA LEU A 307 3.14 -2.73 -10.69
C LEU A 307 4.16 -1.80 -11.37
N LEU A 308 3.69 -0.74 -12.04
CA LEU A 308 4.51 0.06 -12.96
C LEU A 308 5.14 1.31 -12.35
N HIS A 309 4.54 1.91 -11.32
CA HIS A 309 4.87 3.26 -10.87
C HIS A 309 6.34 3.44 -10.48
N TYR A 310 6.95 2.43 -9.85
CA TYR A 310 8.34 2.51 -9.42
C TYR A 310 9.31 2.51 -10.61
N GLY A 311 9.04 1.69 -11.63
CA GLY A 311 9.81 1.72 -12.88
C GLY A 311 9.65 3.03 -13.64
N ILE A 312 8.43 3.60 -13.68
CA ILE A 312 8.18 4.91 -14.29
C ILE A 312 8.90 6.02 -13.52
N TYR A 313 8.84 6.00 -12.18
CA TYR A 313 9.56 6.94 -11.34
C TYR A 313 11.06 6.91 -11.62
N HIS A 314 11.69 5.72 -11.59
CA HIS A 314 13.12 5.58 -11.87
C HIS A 314 13.47 5.97 -13.30
N MET A 315 12.62 5.66 -14.29
CA MET A 315 12.82 6.09 -15.66
C MET A 315 12.87 7.62 -15.79
N LEU A 316 11.95 8.33 -15.11
CA LEU A 316 11.97 9.79 -15.07
C LEU A 316 13.21 10.30 -14.33
N PHE A 317 13.53 9.70 -13.18
CA PHE A 317 14.68 10.09 -12.36
C PHE A 317 16.00 9.98 -13.12
N PHE A 318 16.27 8.85 -13.78
CA PHE A 318 17.54 8.65 -14.50
C PHE A 318 17.62 9.44 -15.81
N ARG A 319 16.51 9.60 -16.54
CA ARG A 319 16.53 10.25 -17.87
C ARG A 319 16.34 11.76 -17.82
N MET A 320 15.60 12.27 -16.84
CA MET A 320 15.32 13.70 -16.68
C MET A 320 16.07 14.32 -15.50
N GLY A 321 16.81 13.50 -14.74
CA GLY A 321 17.54 13.92 -13.55
C GLY A 321 16.69 13.98 -12.28
N PRO A 322 17.32 14.15 -11.11
CA PRO A 322 16.66 14.21 -9.80
C PRO A 322 15.78 15.45 -9.62
N ASP A 323 15.77 16.36 -10.60
CA ASP A 323 15.14 17.68 -10.61
C ASP A 323 14.00 17.78 -11.63
N TRP A 324 13.52 16.65 -12.15
CA TRP A 324 12.40 16.62 -13.08
C TRP A 324 11.15 17.24 -12.42
N SER A 325 10.95 18.52 -12.73
CA SER A 325 9.85 19.38 -12.28
C SER A 325 9.25 20.12 -13.47
N LEU A 326 9.59 19.68 -14.69
CA LEU A 326 9.19 20.30 -15.96
C LEU A 326 9.62 21.78 -16.09
N GLY A 327 10.69 22.18 -15.39
CA GLY A 327 11.17 23.56 -15.36
C GLY A 327 10.30 24.52 -14.54
N LEU A 328 9.34 24.00 -13.78
CA LEU A 328 8.43 24.81 -12.94
C LEU A 328 9.04 25.18 -11.59
N ILE A 329 10.12 24.51 -11.17
CA ILE A 329 10.81 24.77 -9.91
C ILE A 329 12.29 25.02 -10.22
N ASP A 330 12.77 26.20 -9.84
CA ASP A 330 14.21 26.49 -9.80
C ASP A 330 14.84 25.76 -8.60
N LEU A 331 15.68 24.77 -8.91
CA LEU A 331 16.35 23.90 -7.95
C LEU A 331 17.83 24.25 -7.77
N ASN A 332 18.30 25.39 -8.29
CA ASN A 332 19.70 25.83 -8.17
C ASN A 332 20.20 25.91 -6.70
N ASN A 333 19.30 25.97 -5.72
CA ASN A 333 19.63 25.95 -4.28
C ASN A 333 19.16 24.69 -3.52
N GLY A 334 18.44 23.76 -4.16
CA GLY A 334 17.91 22.54 -3.54
C GLY A 334 16.44 22.60 -3.04
N TYR A 335 16.13 21.74 -2.05
CA TYR A 335 14.82 21.60 -1.36
C TYR A 335 14.77 22.33 0.00
N ASP A 336 15.31 23.53 0.03
CA ASP A 336 15.63 24.33 1.21
C ASP A 336 14.39 24.95 1.89
N THR A 337 13.20 24.82 1.30
CA THR A 337 11.97 25.37 1.87
C THR A 337 10.78 24.41 1.74
N LEU A 338 9.91 24.39 2.77
CA LEU A 338 8.67 23.61 2.78
C LEU A 338 7.77 23.86 1.55
N PRO A 339 7.60 25.10 1.03
CA PRO A 339 6.82 25.33 -0.19
C PRO A 339 7.40 24.65 -1.44
N LYS A 340 8.73 24.66 -1.61
CA LYS A 340 9.39 23.97 -2.74
C LYS A 340 9.14 22.46 -2.68
N GLU A 341 9.19 21.88 -1.49
CA GLU A 341 8.93 20.47 -1.26
C GLU A 341 7.46 20.09 -1.53
N ILE A 342 6.52 20.89 -1.03
CA ILE A 342 5.09 20.68 -1.32
C ILE A 342 4.85 20.75 -2.83
N LEU A 343 5.40 21.76 -3.51
CA LEU A 343 5.25 21.92 -4.95
C LEU A 343 5.86 20.74 -5.71
N HIS A 344 7.01 20.25 -5.26
CA HIS A 344 7.67 19.09 -5.84
C HIS A 344 6.82 17.82 -5.75
N ILE A 345 6.25 17.53 -4.58
CA ILE A 345 5.35 16.39 -4.38
C ILE A 345 4.09 16.54 -5.24
N LEU A 346 3.52 17.75 -5.28
CA LEU A 346 2.34 18.07 -6.09
C LEU A 346 2.59 17.97 -7.60
N ILE A 347 3.84 18.02 -8.06
CA ILE A 347 4.18 17.79 -9.48
C ILE A 347 4.48 16.31 -9.70
N ARG A 348 5.36 15.72 -8.90
CA ARG A 348 5.90 14.38 -9.18
C ARG A 348 4.90 13.26 -8.92
N VAL A 349 4.18 13.32 -7.80
CA VAL A 349 3.21 12.26 -7.46
C VAL A 349 2.12 12.20 -8.53
N PRO A 350 1.48 13.31 -8.94
CA PRO A 350 0.52 13.27 -10.04
C PRO A 350 1.13 12.87 -11.37
N THR A 351 2.36 13.29 -11.69
CA THR A 351 3.00 12.91 -12.95
C THR A 351 3.24 11.40 -13.03
N VAL A 352 3.86 10.80 -12.00
CA VAL A 352 4.05 9.34 -11.94
C VAL A 352 2.70 8.63 -11.97
N PHE A 353 1.71 9.13 -11.23
CA PHE A 353 0.37 8.55 -11.21
C PHE A 353 -0.31 8.57 -12.59
N ILE A 354 -0.28 9.72 -13.29
CA ILE A 354 -0.91 9.89 -14.61
C ILE A 354 -0.23 9.00 -15.66
N LEU A 355 1.11 8.97 -15.68
CA LEU A 355 1.85 8.11 -16.61
C LEU A 355 1.59 6.62 -16.32
N SER A 356 1.59 6.24 -15.05
CA SER A 356 1.27 4.87 -14.63
C SER A 356 -0.16 4.49 -14.96
N LEU A 357 -1.11 5.43 -14.81
CA LEU A 357 -2.51 5.24 -15.18
C LEU A 357 -2.67 5.07 -16.69
N ALA A 358 -1.99 5.87 -17.50
CA ALA A 358 -2.00 5.76 -18.95
C ALA A 358 -1.46 4.39 -19.40
N ALA A 359 -0.30 3.98 -18.88
CA ALA A 359 0.28 2.66 -19.15
C ALA A 359 -0.65 1.51 -18.70
N SER A 360 -1.23 1.64 -17.50
CA SER A 360 -2.20 0.67 -16.97
C SER A 360 -3.45 0.56 -17.83
N ALA A 361 -3.96 1.67 -18.36
CA ALA A 361 -5.12 1.69 -19.24
C ALA A 361 -4.81 0.98 -20.57
N VAL A 362 -3.60 1.13 -21.11
CA VAL A 362 -3.14 0.41 -22.30
C VAL A 362 -3.11 -1.10 -22.03
N ILE A 363 -2.47 -1.54 -20.94
CA ILE A 363 -2.38 -2.97 -20.57
C ILE A 363 -3.77 -3.60 -20.41
N VAL A 364 -4.69 -2.90 -19.73
CA VAL A 364 -6.05 -3.42 -19.53
C VAL A 364 -6.80 -3.52 -20.85
N ARG A 365 -6.72 -2.50 -21.71
CA ARG A 365 -7.41 -2.51 -23.02
C ARG A 365 -6.85 -3.56 -23.97
N THR A 366 -5.53 -3.72 -24.05
CA THR A 366 -4.93 -4.76 -24.89
C THR A 366 -5.31 -6.15 -24.38
N GLY A 367 -5.29 -6.38 -23.08
CA GLY A 367 -5.74 -7.64 -22.47
C GLY A 367 -7.22 -7.96 -22.73
N GLU A 368 -8.09 -6.94 -22.78
CA GLU A 368 -9.50 -7.11 -23.16
C GLU A 368 -9.64 -7.47 -24.65
N PHE A 369 -8.88 -6.82 -25.53
CA PHE A 369 -8.88 -7.09 -26.98
C PHE A 369 -8.49 -8.54 -27.31
N PHE A 370 -7.49 -9.12 -26.62
CA PHE A 370 -7.08 -10.51 -26.83
C PHE A 370 -8.03 -11.55 -26.20
N LYS A 371 -8.94 -11.14 -25.30
CA LYS A 371 -9.92 -12.03 -24.65
C LYS A 371 -11.26 -12.09 -25.38
N THR A 372 -11.57 -11.11 -26.22
CA THR A 372 -12.71 -11.20 -27.13
C THR A 372 -12.43 -12.28 -28.18
N PRO A 373 -13.17 -13.40 -28.20
CA PRO A 373 -13.05 -14.34 -29.30
C PRO A 373 -13.44 -13.59 -30.56
N LYS A 374 -12.54 -13.56 -31.56
CA LYS A 374 -12.93 -13.18 -32.93
C LYS A 374 -14.09 -14.11 -33.30
N LYS A 375 -15.27 -13.52 -33.42
CA LYS A 375 -16.44 -14.20 -33.99
C LYS A 375 -16.20 -14.48 -35.45
#